data_AF-A0A1G3U7T4-F1
#
_entry.id   AF-A0A1G3U7T4-F1
#
_cell.length_a   1.000
_cell.length_b   1.000
_cell.length_c   1.000
_cell.angle_alpha   90.00
_cell.angle_beta   90.00
_cell.angle_gamma   90.00
#
_symmetry.space_group_name_H-M   'P 1'
#
loop_
_entity.id
_entity.type
_entity.pdbx_description
1 polymer ?
#
loop_
_entity_poly.entity_id
_entity_poly.type
_entity_poly.pdbx_seq_one_letter_code
_entity_poly.pdbx_strand_id
1 'polypeptide(L)' 'AEGFTKETESFESKLDSAKKVLETLMNPQITLSDSVKAYEMGMSELGKAQKILEDAQIKITEIKGK' A
#
# COMPACT_ATOMS: atom_id res chain seq x y z
N ALA A 1 0.07 -25.61 9.47
CA ALA A 1 0.30 -24.16 9.58
C ALA A 1 -0.03 -23.55 8.23
N GLU A 2 -1.30 -23.30 8.00
CA GLU A 2 -1.80 -22.72 6.76
C GLU A 2 -2.09 -21.25 7.05
N GLY A 3 -1.33 -20.33 6.46
CA GLY A 3 -1.61 -18.91 6.63
C GLY A 3 -0.39 -18.06 6.42
N PHE A 4 0.01 -17.85 5.16
CA PHE A 4 0.68 -16.61 4.72
C PHE A 4 0.78 -16.48 3.19
N THR A 5 0.19 -17.38 2.42
CA THR A 5 0.24 -17.30 0.94
C THR A 5 -0.95 -16.52 0.40
N LYS A 6 -0.82 -15.19 0.36
CA LYS A 6 -1.44 -14.39 -0.69
C LYS A 6 -0.56 -13.18 -0.96
N GLU A 7 0.42 -13.35 -1.86
CA GLU A 7 1.42 -12.35 -2.24
C GLU A 7 0.81 -10.99 -2.65
N THR A 8 -0.46 -10.96 -3.04
CA THR A 8 -1.19 -9.74 -3.46
C THR A 8 -1.63 -8.81 -2.31
N GLU A 9 -1.44 -9.20 -1.05
CA GLU A 9 -1.91 -8.46 0.12
C GLU A 9 -0.81 -8.12 1.15
N SER A 10 0.48 -8.40 0.85
CA SER A 10 1.57 -8.02 1.75
C SER A 10 1.85 -6.52 1.75
N PHE A 11 2.51 -6.04 2.81
CA PHE A 11 2.96 -4.64 2.89
C PHE A 11 3.82 -4.26 1.69
N GLU A 12 4.78 -5.13 1.33
CA GLU A 12 5.73 -4.92 0.24
C GLU A 12 5.00 -4.83 -1.11
N SER A 13 4.01 -5.69 -1.37
CA SER A 13 3.27 -5.64 -2.63
C SER A 13 2.36 -4.43 -2.74
N LYS A 14 1.80 -3.94 -1.63
CA LYS A 14 1.07 -2.67 -1.56
C LYS A 14 1.97 -1.46 -1.81
N LEU A 15 3.16 -1.45 -1.20
CA LEU A 15 4.13 -0.38 -1.40
C LEU A 15 4.66 -0.34 -2.84
N ASP A 16 4.98 -1.50 -3.42
CA ASP A 16 5.44 -1.60 -4.81
C ASP A 16 4.34 -1.19 -5.80
N SER A 17 3.09 -1.60 -5.56
CA SER A 17 1.94 -1.20 -6.38
C SER A 17 1.72 0.32 -6.33
N ALA A 18 1.76 0.92 -5.13
CA ALA A 18 1.65 2.36 -4.97
C ALA A 18 2.76 3.09 -5.73
N LYS A 19 4.01 2.63 -5.61
CA LYS A 19 5.16 3.22 -6.30
C LYS A 19 4.98 3.20 -7.81
N LYS A 20 4.65 2.05 -8.39
CA LYS A 20 4.41 1.90 -9.84
C LYS A 20 3.30 2.81 -10.36
N VAL A 21 2.22 2.97 -9.59
CA VAL A 21 1.12 3.87 -9.96
C VAL A 21 1.56 5.33 -9.89
N LEU A 22 2.26 5.74 -8.83
CA LEU A 22 2.71 7.12 -8.65
C LEU A 22 3.81 7.51 -9.66
N GLU A 23 4.64 6.56 -10.10
CA GLU A 23 5.62 6.78 -11.19
C GLU A 23 4.94 7.21 -12.50
N THR A 24 3.67 6.86 -12.73
CA THR A 24 2.93 7.33 -13.92
C THR A 24 2.76 8.85 -13.94
N LEU A 25 2.78 9.52 -12.77
CA LEU A 25 2.72 10.98 -12.66
C LEU A 25 3.96 11.66 -13.24
N MET A 26 5.06 10.93 -13.43
CA MET A 26 6.28 11.44 -14.06
C MET A 26 6.18 11.46 -15.59
N ASN A 27 5.14 10.85 -16.18
CA ASN A 27 4.95 10.87 -17.62
C ASN A 27 4.52 12.27 -18.09
N PRO A 28 5.33 12.98 -18.91
CA PRO A 28 4.99 14.32 -19.37
C PRO A 28 3.77 14.38 -20.31
N GLN A 29 3.29 13.23 -20.80
CA GLN A 29 2.11 13.11 -21.66
C GLN A 29 0.85 12.70 -20.88
N ILE A 30 0.91 12.58 -19.55
CA ILE A 30 -0.27 12.23 -18.75
C ILE A 30 -1.33 13.34 -18.83
N THR A 31 -2.59 12.96 -19.00
CA THR A 31 -3.69 13.93 -18.92
C THR A 31 -3.94 14.32 -17.46
N LEU A 32 -4.51 15.50 -17.22
CA LEU A 32 -4.88 15.91 -15.87
C LEU A 32 -5.82 14.89 -15.20
N SER A 33 -6.83 14.42 -15.93
CA SER A 33 -7.77 13.40 -15.43
C SER A 33 -7.04 12.12 -15.00
N ASP A 34 -6.12 11.63 -15.81
CA ASP A 34 -5.39 10.39 -15.50
C ASP A 34 -4.38 10.60 -14.37
N SER A 35 -3.80 11.81 -14.25
CA SER A 35 -2.92 12.16 -13.13
C SER A 35 -3.66 12.14 -11.79
N VAL A 36 -4.91 12.64 -11.75
CA VAL A 36 -5.74 12.59 -10.53
C VAL A 36 -6.07 11.15 -10.17
N LYS A 37 -6.49 10.33 -11.14
CA LYS A 37 -6.76 8.91 -10.91
C LYS A 37 -5.54 8.15 -10.41
N ALA A 38 -4.37 8.37 -11.02
CA ALA A 38 -3.13 7.75 -10.60
C ALA A 38 -2.75 8.16 -9.17
N TYR A 39 -2.88 9.44 -8.84
CA TYR A 39 -2.66 9.92 -7.47
C TYR A 39 -3.60 9.23 -6.46
N GLU A 40 -4.91 9.23 -6.72
CA GLU A 40 -5.90 8.61 -5.83
C GLU A 40 -5.64 7.12 -5.63
N MET A 41 -5.34 6.39 -6.71
CA MET A 41 -5.02 4.96 -6.64
C MET A 41 -3.72 4.71 -5.86
N GLY A 42 -2.67 5.48 -6.12
CA GLY A 42 -1.39 5.36 -5.40
C GLY A 42 -1.56 5.63 -3.91
N MET A 43 -2.29 6.68 -3.55
CA MET A 43 -2.59 7.01 -2.16
C MET A 43 -3.44 5.94 -1.46
N SER A 44 -4.41 5.34 -2.17
CA SER A 44 -5.20 4.22 -1.65
C SER A 44 -4.32 3.00 -1.32
N GLU A 45 -3.39 2.63 -2.20
CA GLU A 45 -2.47 1.50 -1.93
C GLU A 45 -1.51 1.82 -0.76
N LEU A 46 -1.01 3.05 -0.65
CA LEU A 46 -0.23 3.49 0.52
C LEU A 46 -1.04 3.41 1.82
N GLY A 47 -2.31 3.82 1.81
CA GLY A 47 -3.19 3.72 2.98
C GLY A 47 -3.39 2.28 3.43
N LYS A 48 -3.50 1.33 2.49
CA LYS A 48 -3.55 -0.11 2.82
C LYS A 48 -2.24 -0.60 3.43
N ALA A 49 -1.09 -0.18 2.88
CA ALA A 49 0.22 -0.52 3.43
C ALA A 49 0.39 0.01 4.86
N GLN A 50 -0.02 1.26 5.11
CA GLN A 50 0.00 1.86 6.44
C GLN A 50 -0.85 1.07 7.44
N LYS A 51 -2.06 0.67 7.04
CA LYS A 51 -2.95 -0.13 7.91
C LYS A 51 -2.31 -1.46 8.33
N ILE A 52 -1.56 -2.13 7.44
CA ILE A 52 -0.84 -3.36 7.77
C ILE A 52 0.19 -3.12 8.89
N LEU A 53 0.89 -1.98 8.85
CA LEU A 53 1.86 -1.61 9.89
C LEU A 53 1.17 -1.27 11.22
N GLU A 54 0.05 -0.53 11.17
CA GLU A 54 -0.76 -0.20 12.36
C GLU A 54 -1.27 -1.48 13.03
N ASP A 55 -1.84 -2.41 12.25
CA ASP A 55 -2.32 -3.70 12.75
C ASP A 55 -1.18 -4.54 13.36
N ALA A 56 0.02 -4.51 12.77
CA ALA A 56 1.19 -5.18 13.32
C ALA A 56 1.64 -4.55 14.65
N GLN A 57 1.63 -3.22 14.76
CA GLN A 57 1.98 -2.51 15.98
C GLN A 57 0.98 -2.80 17.13
N ILE A 58 -0.32 -2.87 16.81
CA ILE A 58 -1.36 -3.27 17.77
C ILE A 58 -1.07 -4.67 18.31
N LYS A 59 -0.82 -5.66 17.43
CA LYS A 59 -0.50 -7.03 17.85
C LYS A 59 0.75 -7.12 18.72
N ILE A 60 1.81 -6.37 18.40
CA ILE A 60 3.02 -6.31 19.23
C ILE A 60 2.71 -5.76 20.62
N THR A 61 1.87 -4.72 20.70
CA THR A 61 1.46 -4.11 21.96
C THR A 61 0.63 -5.08 22.81
N GLU A 62 -0.31 -5.80 22.20
CA GLU A 62 -1.10 -6.84 22.87
C GLU A 62 -0.25 -7.99 23.41
N ILE A 63 0.80 -8.40 22.69
CA ILE A 63 1.73 -9.44 23.15
C ILE A 63 2.59 -8.94 24.31
N LYS A 64 3.10 -7.71 24.24
CA LYS A 64 3.94 -7.11 25.30
C LYS A 64 3.18 -6.71 26.55
N GLY A 65 1.87 -6.48 26.43
CA GLY A 65 0.98 -6.19 27.55
C GLY A 65 0.50 -7.43 28.31
N LYS A 66 0.88 -8.64 27.87
CA LYS A 66 0.77 -9.90 28.60
C LYS A 66 2.09 -10.25 29.27
#